data_AF-A6E842-F1
#
_entry.id   AF-A6E842-F1
#
_cell.length_a   1.000
_cell.length_b   1.000
_cell.length_c   1.000
_cell.angle_alpha   90.00
_cell.angle_beta   90.00
_cell.angle_gamma   90.00
#
_symmetry.space_group_name_H-M   'P 1'
#
loop_
_entity.id
_entity.type
_entity.pdbx_description
1 polymer ?
#
loop_
_entity_poly.entity_id
_entity_poly.type
_entity_poly.pdbx_seq_one_letter_code
_entity_poly.pdbx_strand_id
1 'polypeptide(L)' 'MENTGNNIDPKHIEDPNKPSKPIETDYEKHQEDPGPSPEAVNEYDRNGASKVMKWIIPILVVALLIYWLAFRNA' A
#
# COMPACT_ATOMS: atom_id res chain seq x y z
N MET A 1 -30.43 28.52 -10.13
CA MET A 1 -29.15 28.90 -10.75
C MET A 1 -28.13 27.91 -10.23
N GLU A 2 -27.81 26.90 -11.03
CA GLU A 2 -26.85 25.85 -10.70
C GLU A 2 -25.44 26.41 -10.92
N ASN A 3 -24.63 26.47 -9.87
CA ASN A 3 -23.22 26.88 -9.97
C ASN A 3 -22.37 25.61 -9.95
N THR A 4 -22.11 25.07 -11.13
CA THR A 4 -21.25 23.89 -11.33
C THR A 4 -19.79 24.33 -11.24
N GLY A 5 -19.22 24.23 -10.04
CA GLY A 5 -17.79 24.46 -9.80
C GLY A 5 -16.96 23.35 -10.45
N ASN A 6 -16.37 23.66 -11.60
CA ASN A 6 -15.42 22.81 -12.28
C ASN A 6 -14.11 22.74 -11.48
N ASN A 7 -13.93 21.72 -10.64
CA ASN A 7 -12.62 21.42 -10.04
C ASN A 7 -11.75 20.75 -11.09
N ILE A 8 -10.95 21.54 -11.81
CA ILE A 8 -9.91 21.03 -12.70
C ILE A 8 -8.61 21.12 -11.91
N ASP A 9 -8.33 20.10 -11.11
CA ASP A 9 -7.01 19.97 -10.48
C ASP A 9 -5.98 19.81 -11.62
N PRO A 10 -4.95 20.68 -11.71
CA PRO A 10 -3.94 20.54 -12.74
C PRO A 10 -3.23 19.21 -12.55
N LYS A 11 -3.36 18.32 -13.53
CA LYS A 11 -2.63 17.06 -13.58
C LYS A 11 -1.13 17.37 -13.49
N HIS A 12 -0.48 16.92 -12.43
CA HIS A 12 0.96 17.00 -12.28
C HIS A 12 1.62 16.20 -13.40
N ILE A 13 2.34 16.89 -14.30
CA ILE A 13 3.11 16.28 -15.39
C ILE A 13 4.58 16.48 -15.03
N GLU A 14 5.25 15.42 -14.59
CA GLU A 14 6.70 15.43 -14.42
C GLU A 14 7.37 15.22 -15.79
N ASP A 15 8.25 16.13 -16.16
CA ASP A 15 9.10 15.97 -17.35
C ASP A 15 10.14 14.88 -17.08
N PRO A 16 10.14 13.75 -17.82
CA PRO A 16 11.07 12.65 -17.61
C PRO A 16 12.54 13.03 -17.88
N ASN A 17 12.81 14.17 -18.52
CA ASN A 17 14.15 14.66 -18.78
C ASN A 17 14.63 15.66 -17.72
N LYS A 18 13.79 15.98 -16.73
CA LYS A 18 14.16 16.93 -15.68
C LYS A 18 15.12 16.25 -14.70
N PRO A 19 16.25 16.89 -14.34
CA PRO A 19 17.13 16.36 -13.31
C PRO A 19 16.38 16.25 -11.97
N SER A 20 16.66 15.19 -11.22
CA SER A 20 16.12 14.98 -9.88
C SER A 20 16.44 16.19 -9.01
N LYS A 21 15.41 16.74 -8.34
CA LYS A 21 15.61 17.86 -7.41
C LYS A 21 16.49 17.37 -6.24
N PRO A 22 17.48 18.15 -5.79
CA PRO A 22 18.26 17.80 -4.60
C PRO A 22 17.35 17.69 -3.37
N ILE A 23 17.81 16.94 -2.37
CA ILE A 23 17.12 16.81 -1.08
C ILE A 23 17.01 18.21 -0.46
N GLU A 24 15.79 18.67 -0.25
CA GLU A 24 15.49 19.97 0.35
C GLU A 24 15.94 19.98 1.82
N THR A 25 16.68 21.01 2.22
CA THR A 25 17.18 21.16 3.60
C THR A 25 16.54 22.34 4.32
N ASP A 26 15.83 23.22 3.61
CA ASP A 26 15.16 24.40 4.13
C ASP A 26 13.63 24.27 3.97
N TYR A 27 13.06 23.38 4.77
CA TYR A 27 11.62 23.06 4.77
C TYR A 27 10.73 24.27 5.10
N GLU A 28 11.21 25.26 5.85
CA GLU A 28 10.44 26.45 6.22
C GLU A 28 10.09 27.32 5.00
N LYS A 29 10.85 27.17 3.91
CA LYS A 29 10.71 27.94 2.67
C LYS A 29 9.71 27.33 1.67
N HIS A 30 9.24 26.10 1.92
CA HIS A 30 8.34 25.35 1.03
C HIS A 30 6.98 25.04 1.69
N GLN A 31 6.49 25.96 2.53
CA GLN A 31 5.17 25.86 3.15
C GLN A 31 4.01 25.90 2.13
N GLU A 32 4.25 26.46 0.94
CA GLU A 32 3.27 26.55 -0.14
C GLU A 32 3.19 25.26 -0.98
N ASP A 33 4.16 24.35 -0.84
CA ASP A 33 4.19 23.02 -1.48
C ASP A 33 4.70 21.98 -0.47
N PRO A 34 3.94 21.72 0.62
CA PRO A 34 4.33 20.73 1.61
C PRO A 34 4.41 19.36 0.95
N GLY A 35 5.40 18.56 1.34
CA GLY A 35 5.53 17.18 0.87
C GLY A 35 4.27 16.35 1.10
N PRO A 36 4.15 15.18 0.46
CA PRO A 36 2.96 14.33 0.54
C PRO A 36 2.58 14.05 2.00
N SER A 37 1.27 13.95 2.26
CA SER A 37 0.76 13.75 3.62
C SER A 37 1.41 12.52 4.28
N PRO A 38 1.58 12.52 5.62
CA PRO A 38 2.15 11.37 6.32
C PRO A 38 1.41 10.06 6.07
N GLU A 39 0.13 10.13 5.72
CA GLU A 39 -0.72 8.99 5.34
C GLU A 39 -0.34 8.41 3.97
N ALA A 40 0.11 9.23 3.02
CA ALA A 40 0.64 8.79 1.73
C ALA A 40 2.06 8.21 1.84
N VAL A 41 2.77 8.50 2.94
CA VAL A 41 4.10 7.94 3.22
C VAL A 41 4.01 6.69 4.09
N ASN A 42 3.07 6.66 5.03
CA ASN A 42 2.85 5.53 5.94
C ASN A 42 1.53 4.86 5.62
N GLU A 43 1.58 3.84 4.75
CA GLU A 43 0.47 2.91 4.61
C GLU A 43 0.20 2.20 5.94
N TYR A 44 -1.07 2.18 6.37
CA TYR A 44 -1.50 1.37 7.51
C TYR A 44 -1.42 -0.11 7.11
N ASP A 45 -0.25 -0.72 7.29
CA ASP A 45 -0.09 -2.16 7.14
C ASP A 45 -0.91 -2.85 8.25
N ARG A 46 -2.10 -3.35 7.92
CA ARG A 46 -2.76 -4.35 8.76
C ARG A 46 -1.94 -5.64 8.67
N ASN A 47 -0.91 -5.72 9.52
CA ASN A 47 0.10 -6.77 9.58
C ASN A 47 -0.47 -8.19 9.89
N GLY A 48 -1.79 -8.36 9.90
CA GLY A 48 -2.49 -9.61 10.18
C GLY A 48 -2.66 -10.51 8.96
N ALA A 49 -3.01 -9.96 7.80
CA ALA A 49 -3.35 -10.77 6.62
C ALA A 49 -2.14 -11.58 6.11
N SER A 50 -0.97 -10.93 6.04
CA SER A 50 0.28 -11.52 5.59
C SER A 50 0.79 -12.65 6.49
N LYS A 51 0.45 -12.61 7.79
CA LYS A 51 0.86 -13.64 8.75
C LYS A 51 -0.02 -14.87 8.65
N VAL A 52 -1.33 -14.69 8.56
CA VAL A 52 -2.31 -15.80 8.47
C VAL A 52 -2.18 -16.53 7.15
N MET A 53 -2.01 -15.81 6.03
CA MET A 53 -1.89 -16.43 4.70
C MET A 53 -0.67 -17.34 4.57
N LYS A 54 0.41 -17.10 5.33
CA LYS A 54 1.58 -18.01 5.33
C LYS A 54 1.26 -19.39 5.92
N TRP A 55 0.26 -19.49 6.79
CA TRP A 55 -0.07 -20.74 7.49
C TRP A 55 -1.17 -21.57 6.82
N ILE A 56 -1.89 -21.03 5.83
CA ILE A 56 -3.03 -21.74 5.23
C ILE A 56 -2.62 -23.05 4.56
N ILE A 57 -1.52 -23.04 3.79
CA ILE A 57 -1.00 -24.22 3.09
C ILE A 57 -0.51 -25.29 4.07
N PRO A 58 0.36 -25.00 5.06
CA PRO A 58 0.80 -26.04 6.01
C PRO A 58 -0.37 -26.62 6.81
N ILE A 59 -1.36 -25.82 7.21
CA ILE A 59 -2.57 -26.32 7.89
C ILE A 59 -3.33 -27.31 7.00
N LEU A 60 -3.53 -26.97 5.72
CA LEU A 60 -4.22 -27.86 4.77
C LEU A 60 -3.49 -29.18 4.59
N VAL A 61 -2.16 -29.17 4.47
CA VAL A 61 -1.35 -30.39 4.33
C VAL A 61 -1.49 -31.28 5.56
N VAL A 62 -1.44 -30.72 6.77
CA VAL A 62 -1.63 -31.49 8.01
C VAL A 62 -3.03 -32.07 8.10
N ALA A 63 -4.07 -31.29 7.77
CA ALA A 63 -5.45 -31.77 7.76
C ALA A 63 -5.65 -32.92 6.75
N LEU A 64 -5.08 -32.80 5.54
CA LEU A 64 -5.10 -33.85 4.53
C LEU A 64 -4.35 -35.11 4.97
N LEU A 65 -3.22 -34.96 5.66
CA LEU A 65 -2.48 -36.10 6.22
C LEU A 65 -3.27 -36.82 7.32
N ILE A 66 -3.93 -36.08 8.20
CA ILE A 66 -4.80 -36.65 9.25
C ILE A 66 -5.96 -37.40 8.60
N TYR A 67 -6.62 -36.80 7.61
CA TYR A 67 -7.64 -37.45 6.81
C TYR A 67 -7.10 -38.75 6.19
N TRP A 68 -5.99 -38.68 5.47
CA TRP A 68 -5.39 -39.84 4.83
C TRP A 68 -5.04 -40.96 5.82
N LEU A 69 -4.46 -40.65 6.98
CA LEU A 69 -4.15 -41.62 8.03
C LEU A 69 -5.41 -42.28 8.61
N ALA A 70 -6.48 -41.50 8.83
CA ALA A 70 -7.75 -42.01 9.33
C ALA A 70 -8.42 -42.98 8.34
N PHE A 71 -8.34 -42.71 7.02
CA PHE A 71 -8.92 -43.57 5.98
C PHE A 71 -7.99 -44.67 5.47
N ARG A 72 -6.67 -44.58 5.70
CA ARG A 72 -5.68 -45.62 5.34
C ARG A 72 -5.75 -46.83 6.28
N ASN A 73 -6.19 -46.61 7.52
CA ASN A 73 -6.28 -47.63 8.57
C ASN A 73 -7.73 -48.14 8.80
N ALA A 74 -8.69 -47.69 7.98
CA ALA A 74 -10.06 -48.20 7.93
C ALA A 74 -10.21 -49.20 6.79
#